data_AF-A0A059GB10-F1
#
_entry.id   AF-A0A059GB10-F1
#
_cell.length_a   1.000
_cell.length_b   1.000
_cell.length_c   1.000
_cell.angle_alpha   90.00
_cell.angle_beta   90.00
_cell.angle_gamma   90.00
#
_symmetry.space_group_name_H-M   'P 1'
#
loop_
_entity.id
_entity.type
_entity.pdbx_description
1 polymer ?
#
loop_
_entity_poly.entity_id
_entity_poly.type
_entity_poly.pdbx_seq_one_letter_code
_entity_poly.pdbx_strand_id
1 'polypeptide(L)'
;MDAVARLPLALFRTIDADPRHWQIIALAGLFLFSYSTSSFGAEPSALLFAFCGAMLAQGLGSAVLNLRAGRPLLHGFDPKSALITTLGVTILLRAAAPWIWFAAAFTGIALKFLVRIKGKHVFNPGCIGIVAMMLLLGRDAWVSPGQWGQMPLIAGYALALAALTLSSAKRLDIAIGFLATFAAILFARAMWLGDPMAIPLHQLSSGSLLIFAFFMITDPRSTPDSRVGRILFAMAVAGLATWFIIGPNQRGAPLMALAALGLLTPLLDRALPARRFEWPRGTPAPDRARPIFTLSPLKPWGTKET
;
A
#
# COMPACT_ATOMS: atom_id res chain seq x y z
N MET A 1 21.52 -3.63 34.47
CA MET A 1 21.80 -3.20 33.08
C MET A 1 20.63 -3.60 32.16
N ASP A 2 19.39 -3.38 32.60
CA ASP A 2 18.21 -4.11 32.06
C ASP A 2 17.18 -3.27 31.32
N ALA A 3 17.15 -1.95 31.52
CA ALA A 3 16.15 -1.08 30.88
C ALA A 3 16.55 -0.72 29.43
N VAL A 4 17.83 -0.40 29.21
CA VAL A 4 18.35 0.03 27.90
C VAL A 4 18.34 -1.12 26.88
N ALA A 5 18.60 -2.36 27.31
CA ALA A 5 18.56 -3.54 26.43
C ALA A 5 17.13 -3.96 26.04
N ARG A 6 16.11 -3.62 26.85
CA ARG A 6 14.69 -3.92 26.55
C ARG A 6 14.01 -2.85 25.70
N LEU A 7 14.54 -1.64 25.69
CA LEU A 7 14.05 -0.51 24.87
C LEU A 7 13.93 -0.85 23.37
N PRO A 8 14.95 -1.42 22.69
CA PRO A 8 14.86 -1.74 21.27
C PRO A 8 13.81 -2.82 20.98
N LEU A 9 13.69 -3.84 21.84
CA LEU A 9 12.64 -4.85 21.70
C LEU A 9 11.23 -4.29 21.93
N ALA A 10 11.08 -3.41 22.92
CA ALA A 10 9.80 -2.75 23.21
C ALA A 10 9.38 -1.82 22.07
N LEU A 11 10.32 -1.05 21.53
CA LEU A 11 10.09 -0.20 20.37
C LEU A 11 9.71 -1.03 19.15
N PHE A 12 10.46 -2.09 18.85
CA PHE A 12 10.17 -3.00 17.74
C PHE A 12 8.76 -3.60 17.86
N ARG A 13 8.38 -4.12 19.03
CA ARG A 13 7.03 -4.67 19.28
C ARG A 13 5.93 -3.63 19.08
N THR A 14 6.19 -2.38 19.47
CA THR A 14 5.22 -1.28 19.30
C THR A 14 5.02 -0.94 17.82
N ILE A 15 6.11 -0.92 17.05
CA ILE A 15 6.06 -0.72 15.59
C ILE A 15 5.35 -1.92 14.94
N ASP A 16 5.70 -3.14 15.31
CA ASP A 16 5.18 -4.38 14.71
C ASP A 16 3.72 -4.67 15.06
N ALA A 17 3.17 -4.01 16.08
CA ALA A 17 1.77 -4.16 16.50
C ALA A 17 0.76 -3.84 15.39
N ASP A 18 1.12 -2.97 14.43
CA ASP A 18 0.32 -2.70 13.24
C ASP A 18 1.26 -2.64 12.02
N PRO A 19 1.10 -3.55 11.04
CA PRO A 19 2.01 -3.60 9.90
C PRO A 19 2.04 -2.31 9.06
N ARG A 20 1.03 -1.43 9.21
CA ARG A 20 1.00 -0.11 8.57
C ARG A 20 2.06 0.84 9.11
N HIS A 21 2.60 0.63 10.31
CA HIS A 21 3.71 1.45 10.83
C HIS A 21 4.95 1.30 9.95
N TRP A 22 5.29 0.07 9.55
CA TRP A 22 6.40 -0.17 8.63
C TRP A 22 6.19 0.49 7.27
N GLN A 23 4.94 0.52 6.77
CA GLN A 23 4.62 1.22 5.53
C GLN A 23 4.81 2.73 5.67
N ILE A 24 4.33 3.33 6.77
CA ILE A 24 4.49 4.77 7.03
C ILE A 24 5.96 5.12 7.19
N ILE A 25 6.75 4.35 7.95
CA ILE A 25 8.19 4.57 8.13
C ILE A 25 8.91 4.53 6.79
N ALA A 26 8.63 3.52 5.96
CA ALA A 26 9.30 3.39 4.68
C ALA A 26 8.91 4.48 3.69
N LEU A 27 7.62 4.82 3.59
CA LEU A 27 7.17 5.91 2.74
C LEU A 27 7.68 7.28 3.23
N ALA A 28 7.71 7.51 4.54
CA ALA A 28 8.30 8.73 5.11
C ALA A 28 9.80 8.79 4.83
N GLY A 29 10.52 7.68 4.96
CA GLY A 29 11.94 7.57 4.60
C GLY A 29 12.18 7.86 3.11
N LEU A 30 11.36 7.28 2.23
CA LEU A 30 11.40 7.57 0.78
C LEU A 30 11.07 9.03 0.47
N PHE A 31 10.11 9.63 1.17
CA PHE A 31 9.80 11.05 1.06
C PHE A 31 11.00 11.91 1.46
N LEU A 32 11.59 11.68 2.64
CA LEU A 32 12.76 12.41 3.13
C LEU A 32 13.95 12.26 2.19
N PHE A 33 14.18 11.04 1.69
CA PHE A 33 15.20 10.78 0.69
C PHE A 33 14.93 11.53 -0.62
N SER A 34 13.69 11.51 -1.12
CA SER A 34 13.29 12.24 -2.33
C SER A 34 13.51 13.74 -2.17
N TYR A 35 13.12 14.29 -1.02
CA TYR A 35 13.26 15.70 -0.70
C TYR A 35 14.73 16.12 -0.58
N SER A 36 15.60 15.29 -0.02
CA SER A 36 17.01 15.63 0.20
C SER A 36 17.92 15.40 -1.01
N THR A 37 17.55 14.50 -1.93
CA THR A 37 18.45 14.07 -3.01
C THR A 37 18.00 14.44 -4.42
N SER A 38 16.71 14.73 -4.63
CA SER A 38 16.17 15.02 -5.96
C SER A 38 15.81 16.50 -6.08
N SER A 39 16.41 17.20 -7.05
CA SER A 39 16.02 18.57 -7.42
C SER A 39 14.60 18.65 -8.02
N PHE A 40 14.01 17.50 -8.37
CA PHE A 40 12.63 17.29 -8.81
C PHE A 40 11.81 16.52 -7.75
N GLY A 41 12.26 16.58 -6.50
CA GLY A 41 11.80 15.77 -5.37
C GLY A 41 10.43 16.15 -4.81
N ALA A 42 10.02 15.43 -3.79
CA ALA A 42 8.75 15.65 -3.10
C ALA A 42 8.77 16.98 -2.32
N GLU A 43 7.80 17.87 -2.58
CA GLU A 43 7.75 19.18 -1.92
C GLU A 43 6.98 19.13 -0.58
N PRO A 44 7.40 19.89 0.45
CA PRO A 44 6.64 20.03 1.70
C PRO A 44 5.24 20.62 1.50
N SER A 45 5.07 21.52 0.52
CA SER A 45 3.79 22.05 0.08
C SER A 45 2.87 20.92 -0.39
N ALA A 46 3.34 20.07 -1.30
CA ALA A 46 2.61 18.91 -1.80
C ALA A 46 2.17 17.97 -0.65
N LEU A 47 3.06 17.74 0.33
CA LEU A 47 2.75 16.93 1.51
C LEU A 47 1.60 17.53 2.32
N LEU A 48 1.65 18.83 2.60
CA LEU A 48 0.62 19.55 3.36
C LEU A 48 -0.74 19.48 2.66
N PHE A 49 -0.79 19.81 1.37
CA PHE A 49 -2.05 19.81 0.61
C PHE A 49 -2.63 18.40 0.46
N ALA A 50 -1.79 17.39 0.16
CA ALA A 50 -2.22 15.99 0.13
C ALA A 50 -2.75 15.54 1.49
N PHE A 51 -2.07 15.91 2.58
CA PHE A 51 -2.49 15.57 3.95
C PHE A 51 -3.85 16.15 4.28
N CYS A 52 -4.05 17.45 4.01
CA CYS A 52 -5.32 18.12 4.21
C CYS A 52 -6.45 17.45 3.41
N GLY A 53 -6.21 17.14 2.13
CA GLY A 53 -7.18 16.47 1.26
C GLY A 53 -7.55 15.08 1.76
N ALA A 54 -6.54 14.25 2.08
CA ALA A 54 -6.76 12.90 2.61
C ALA A 54 -7.49 12.90 3.95
N MET A 55 -7.09 13.76 4.89
CA MET A 55 -7.70 13.84 6.22
C MET A 55 -9.13 14.34 6.16
N LEU A 56 -9.40 15.35 5.34
CA LEU A 56 -10.76 15.84 5.13
C LEU A 56 -11.66 14.74 4.56
N ALA A 57 -11.22 14.07 3.48
CA ALA A 57 -11.98 12.98 2.89
C ALA A 57 -12.18 11.80 3.87
N GLN A 58 -11.16 11.48 4.68
CA GLN A 58 -11.24 10.43 5.70
C GLN A 58 -12.23 10.81 6.80
N GLY A 59 -12.23 12.07 7.26
CA GLY A 59 -13.15 12.58 8.27
C GLY A 59 -14.59 12.58 7.78
N LEU A 60 -14.84 13.15 6.60
CA LEU A 60 -16.16 13.18 5.98
C LEU A 60 -16.69 11.77 5.69
N GLY A 61 -15.86 10.90 5.11
CA GLY A 61 -16.23 9.52 4.80
C GLY A 61 -16.59 8.72 6.06
N SER A 62 -15.81 8.85 7.13
CA SER A 62 -16.12 8.24 8.43
C SER A 62 -17.40 8.82 9.03
N ALA A 63 -17.57 10.14 9.05
CA ALA A 63 -18.75 10.80 9.60
C ALA A 63 -20.04 10.38 8.87
N VAL A 64 -20.04 10.39 7.55
CA VAL A 64 -21.23 10.01 6.74
C VAL A 64 -21.61 8.55 6.98
N LEU A 65 -20.65 7.62 7.01
CA LEU A 65 -20.95 6.22 7.28
C LEU A 65 -21.47 6.00 8.70
N ASN A 66 -20.92 6.71 9.68
CA ASN A 66 -21.35 6.58 11.07
C ASN A 66 -22.71 7.21 11.33
N LEU A 67 -23.01 8.38 10.74
CA LEU A 67 -24.33 9.00 10.78
C LEU A 67 -25.41 8.06 10.26
N ARG A 68 -25.18 7.44 9.08
CA ARG A 68 -26.10 6.47 8.49
C ARG A 68 -26.30 5.22 9.36
N ALA A 69 -25.32 4.89 10.19
CA ALA A 69 -25.36 3.75 11.09
C ALA A 69 -25.80 4.10 12.52
N GLY A 70 -26.15 5.36 12.82
CA GLY A 70 -26.50 5.82 14.17
C GLY A 70 -25.35 5.74 15.17
N ARG A 71 -24.11 5.88 14.72
CA ARG A 71 -22.88 5.78 15.54
C ARG A 71 -22.22 7.16 15.73
N PRO A 72 -21.36 7.33 16.76
CA PRO A 72 -20.55 8.54 16.91
C PRO A 72 -19.76 8.88 15.64
N LEU A 73 -19.69 10.16 15.27
CA LEU A 73 -19.14 10.63 13.98
C LEU A 73 -17.76 10.05 13.65
N LEU A 74 -16.86 10.02 14.64
CA LEU A 74 -15.46 9.59 14.45
C LEU A 74 -15.23 8.11 14.81
N HIS A 75 -16.28 7.33 15.01
CA HIS A 75 -16.15 5.91 15.33
C HIS A 75 -15.40 5.15 14.20
N GLY A 76 -14.30 4.49 14.54
CA GLY A 76 -13.49 3.75 13.56
C GLY A 76 -12.77 4.64 12.52
N PHE A 77 -12.53 5.91 12.84
CA PHE A 77 -11.67 6.78 12.04
C PHE A 77 -10.25 6.17 11.88
N ASP A 78 -9.74 6.14 10.65
CA ASP A 78 -8.49 5.45 10.30
C ASP A 78 -7.45 6.43 9.70
N PRO A 79 -6.71 7.17 10.56
CA PRO A 79 -5.74 8.16 10.09
C PRO A 79 -4.56 7.53 9.35
N LYS A 80 -4.20 6.28 9.69
CA LYS A 80 -3.04 5.59 9.09
C LYS A 80 -3.22 5.39 7.60
N SER A 81 -4.43 5.03 7.16
CA SER A 81 -4.73 4.87 5.73
C SER A 81 -4.66 6.19 4.97
N ALA A 82 -5.12 7.29 5.58
CA ALA A 82 -5.02 8.61 4.99
C ALA A 82 -3.55 9.10 4.92
N LEU A 83 -2.74 8.80 5.93
CA LEU A 83 -1.31 9.12 5.94
C LEU A 83 -0.51 8.32 4.89
N ILE A 84 -0.74 7.02 4.75
CA ILE A 84 -0.12 6.19 3.70
C ILE A 84 -0.47 6.74 2.32
N THR A 85 -1.74 7.11 2.11
CA THR A 85 -2.20 7.70 0.83
C THR A 85 -1.54 9.05 0.58
N THR A 86 -1.46 9.91 1.60
CA THR A 86 -0.80 11.22 1.55
C THR A 86 0.66 11.07 1.10
N LEU A 87 1.42 10.20 1.75
CA LEU A 87 2.83 9.97 1.43
C LEU A 87 2.96 9.41 0.01
N GLY A 88 2.18 8.39 -0.36
CA GLY A 88 2.22 7.81 -1.70
C GLY A 88 1.90 8.82 -2.81
N VAL A 89 0.88 9.66 -2.63
CA VAL A 89 0.51 10.73 -3.58
C VAL A 89 1.63 11.76 -3.69
N THR A 90 2.15 12.25 -2.57
CA THR A 90 3.20 13.29 -2.56
C THR A 90 4.49 12.82 -3.23
N ILE A 91 4.85 11.57 -2.98
CA ILE A 91 6.07 10.96 -3.50
C ILE A 91 5.99 10.76 -5.02
N LEU A 92 4.83 10.35 -5.54
CA LEU A 92 4.68 9.94 -6.95
C LEU A 92 4.13 11.02 -7.89
N LEU A 93 3.20 11.85 -7.42
CA LEU A 93 2.53 12.84 -8.25
C LEU A 93 3.39 14.10 -8.39
N ARG A 94 3.50 14.58 -9.62
CA ARG A 94 3.97 15.93 -9.93
C ARG A 94 2.80 16.72 -10.49
N ALA A 95 2.70 17.98 -10.06
CA ALA A 95 1.59 18.82 -10.41
C ALA A 95 2.01 20.28 -10.58
N ALA A 96 1.29 21.00 -11.45
CA ALA A 96 1.53 22.41 -11.72
C ALA A 96 1.07 23.33 -10.57
N ALA A 97 0.20 22.85 -9.66
CA ALA A 97 -0.36 23.66 -8.59
C ALA A 97 -0.64 22.85 -7.30
N PRO A 98 -0.46 23.45 -6.10
CA PRO A 98 -0.65 22.79 -4.80
C PRO A 98 -2.00 22.08 -4.60
N TRP A 99 -3.08 22.67 -5.12
CA TRP A 99 -4.43 22.12 -4.97
C TRP A 99 -4.62 20.76 -5.65
N ILE A 100 -3.79 20.41 -6.63
CA ILE A 100 -3.89 19.14 -7.36
C ILE A 100 -3.51 17.97 -6.45
N TRP A 101 -2.51 18.12 -5.57
CA TRP A 101 -2.18 17.09 -4.57
C TRP A 101 -3.30 16.93 -3.54
N PHE A 102 -3.94 18.03 -3.14
CA PHE A 102 -5.15 17.98 -2.31
C PHE A 102 -6.25 17.18 -3.02
N ALA A 103 -6.55 17.51 -4.28
CA ALA A 103 -7.61 16.88 -5.06
C ALA A 103 -7.33 15.39 -5.31
N ALA A 104 -6.08 15.01 -5.62
CA ALA A 104 -5.68 13.62 -5.77
C ALA A 104 -5.93 12.82 -4.48
N ALA A 105 -5.41 13.31 -3.35
CA ALA A 105 -5.52 12.63 -2.07
C ALA A 105 -6.97 12.57 -1.56
N PHE A 106 -7.72 13.67 -1.72
CA PHE A 106 -9.14 13.75 -1.40
C PHE A 106 -9.95 12.75 -2.23
N THR A 107 -9.78 12.77 -3.56
CA THR A 107 -10.50 11.86 -4.48
C THR A 107 -10.20 10.41 -4.19
N GLY A 108 -8.91 10.08 -3.97
CA GLY A 108 -8.48 8.74 -3.63
C GLY A 108 -9.16 8.18 -2.38
N ILE A 109 -9.11 8.95 -1.29
CA ILE A 109 -9.75 8.56 -0.03
C ILE A 109 -11.27 8.58 -0.16
N ALA A 110 -11.88 9.56 -0.85
CA ALA A 110 -13.33 9.59 -1.05
C ALA A 110 -13.82 8.33 -1.78
N LEU A 111 -13.14 7.90 -2.86
CA LEU A 111 -13.49 6.67 -3.59
C LEU A 111 -13.33 5.40 -2.76
N LYS A 112 -12.45 5.38 -1.75
CA LYS A 112 -12.38 4.31 -0.74
C LYS A 112 -13.69 4.13 0.03
N PHE A 113 -14.45 5.20 0.23
CA PHE A 113 -15.74 5.16 0.92
C PHE A 113 -16.91 4.94 -0.05
N LEU A 114 -16.87 5.59 -1.21
CA LEU A 114 -17.96 5.59 -2.18
C LEU A 114 -18.03 4.30 -3.00
N VAL A 115 -16.89 3.76 -3.44
CA VAL A 115 -16.85 2.60 -4.33
C VAL A 115 -16.45 1.36 -3.56
N ARG A 116 -17.48 0.67 -3.05
CA ARG A 116 -17.31 -0.55 -2.25
C ARG A 116 -18.19 -1.69 -2.75
N ILE A 117 -17.62 -2.89 -2.79
CA ILE A 117 -18.33 -4.13 -3.10
C ILE A 117 -18.13 -5.09 -1.92
N LYS A 118 -19.23 -5.60 -1.34
CA LYS A 118 -19.21 -6.45 -0.12
C LYS A 118 -18.39 -5.83 1.03
N GLY A 119 -18.49 -4.51 1.19
CA GLY A 119 -17.77 -3.76 2.22
C GLY A 119 -16.25 -3.64 2.01
N LYS A 120 -15.70 -4.05 0.86
CA LYS A 120 -14.30 -3.86 0.45
C LYS A 120 -14.23 -2.71 -0.55
N HIS A 121 -13.26 -1.80 -0.40
CA HIS A 121 -13.05 -0.77 -1.41
C HIS A 121 -12.39 -1.39 -2.63
N VAL A 122 -12.78 -0.94 -3.81
CA VAL A 122 -12.32 -1.52 -5.07
C VAL A 122 -10.92 -1.04 -5.41
N PHE A 123 -10.69 0.27 -5.30
CA PHE A 123 -9.46 0.88 -5.77
C PHE A 123 -8.45 1.09 -4.63
N ASN A 124 -7.16 1.06 -4.98
CA ASN A 124 -6.11 1.61 -4.13
C ASN A 124 -6.27 3.15 -4.08
N PRO A 125 -6.47 3.77 -2.90
CA PRO A 125 -6.80 5.20 -2.79
C PRO A 125 -5.75 6.12 -3.43
N GLY A 126 -4.47 5.91 -3.15
CA GLY A 126 -3.40 6.76 -3.71
C GLY A 126 -3.30 6.62 -5.21
N CYS A 127 -3.37 5.38 -5.71
CA CYS A 127 -3.30 5.08 -7.14
C CYS A 127 -4.45 5.73 -7.91
N ILE A 128 -5.71 5.53 -7.49
CA ILE A 128 -6.87 6.07 -8.21
C ILE A 128 -6.92 7.60 -8.14
N GLY A 129 -6.48 8.19 -7.02
CA GLY A 129 -6.38 9.64 -6.88
C GLY A 129 -5.38 10.26 -7.87
N ILE A 130 -4.19 9.66 -8.00
CA ILE A 130 -3.17 10.07 -8.97
C ILE A 130 -3.72 9.94 -10.40
N VAL A 131 -4.24 8.76 -10.75
CA VAL A 131 -4.74 8.48 -12.10
C VAL A 131 -5.90 9.40 -12.46
N ALA A 132 -6.81 9.68 -11.53
CA ALA A 132 -7.90 10.62 -11.75
C ALA A 132 -7.37 12.01 -12.13
N MET A 133 -6.40 12.55 -11.39
CA MET A 133 -5.82 13.86 -11.73
C MET A 133 -5.06 13.83 -13.06
N MET A 134 -4.32 12.76 -13.35
CA MET A 134 -3.63 12.61 -14.64
C MET A 134 -4.61 12.62 -15.82
N LEU A 135 -5.75 11.93 -15.69
CA LEU A 135 -6.75 11.85 -16.76
C LEU A 135 -7.55 13.16 -16.91
N LEU A 136 -7.87 13.83 -15.79
CA LEU A 136 -8.68 15.05 -15.80
C LEU A 136 -7.89 16.29 -16.16
N LEU A 137 -6.62 16.37 -15.77
CA LEU A 137 -5.78 17.57 -15.88
C LEU A 137 -4.65 17.42 -16.90
N GLY A 138 -4.36 16.19 -17.36
CA GLY A 138 -3.43 15.90 -18.45
C GLY A 138 -2.02 16.44 -18.21
N ARG A 139 -1.75 17.65 -18.71
CA ARG A 139 -0.44 18.30 -18.65
C ARG A 139 -0.07 18.78 -17.24
N ASP A 140 -1.07 19.11 -16.42
CA ASP A 140 -0.84 19.70 -15.09
C ASP A 140 -0.66 18.65 -13.99
N ALA A 141 -0.81 17.36 -14.30
CA ALA A 141 -0.67 16.27 -13.35
C ALA A 141 -0.02 15.05 -14.04
N TRP A 142 1.18 14.66 -13.61
CA TRP A 142 1.90 13.53 -14.21
C TRP A 142 2.72 12.74 -13.18
N VAL A 143 3.10 11.53 -13.59
CA VAL A 143 4.11 10.72 -12.89
C VAL A 143 5.33 10.61 -13.80
N SER A 144 6.50 10.95 -13.29
CA SER A 144 7.74 10.82 -14.05
C SER A 144 8.50 9.55 -13.65
N PRO A 145 8.75 8.61 -14.58
CA PRO A 145 9.54 7.40 -14.28
C PRO A 145 10.96 7.71 -13.79
N GLY A 146 11.53 8.85 -14.23
CA GLY A 146 12.89 9.29 -13.93
C GLY A 146 13.01 10.30 -12.77
N GLN A 147 11.94 10.59 -12.02
CA GLN A 147 11.96 11.58 -10.93
C GLN A 147 12.91 11.24 -9.75
N TRP A 148 13.57 10.07 -9.83
CA TRP A 148 14.47 9.52 -8.81
C TRP A 148 15.95 9.46 -9.27
N GLY A 149 16.28 9.94 -10.47
CA GLY A 149 17.65 9.95 -11.00
C GLY A 149 18.28 8.55 -11.12
N GLN A 150 19.62 8.50 -11.18
CA GLN A 150 20.43 7.25 -11.19
C GLN A 150 20.95 6.83 -9.79
N MET A 151 20.49 7.46 -8.70
CA MET A 151 20.94 7.18 -7.32
C MET A 151 20.52 5.76 -6.86
N PRO A 152 21.17 5.13 -5.84
CA PRO A 152 21.28 3.68 -5.75
C PRO A 152 19.91 3.07 -5.49
N LEU A 153 19.32 2.61 -6.58
CA LEU A 153 18.10 1.84 -6.67
C LEU A 153 18.02 0.79 -5.54
N ILE A 154 19.15 0.17 -5.23
CA ILE A 154 19.34 -0.85 -4.21
C ILE A 154 18.85 -0.37 -2.83
N ALA A 155 19.13 0.85 -2.40
CA ALA A 155 18.72 1.33 -1.07
C ALA A 155 17.20 1.54 -1.00
N GLY A 156 16.61 2.09 -2.07
CA GLY A 156 15.15 2.20 -2.20
C GLY A 156 14.49 0.83 -2.22
N TYR A 157 14.97 -0.08 -3.08
CA TYR A 157 14.44 -1.45 -3.21
C TYR A 157 14.60 -2.22 -1.90
N ALA A 158 15.74 -2.10 -1.21
CA ALA A 158 15.97 -2.71 0.08
C ALA A 158 14.99 -2.16 1.13
N LEU A 159 14.78 -0.85 1.20
CA LEU A 159 13.84 -0.25 2.14
C LEU A 159 12.39 -0.67 1.86
N ALA A 160 11.97 -0.65 0.59
CA ALA A 160 10.63 -1.04 0.18
C ALA A 160 10.38 -2.54 0.36
N LEU A 161 11.37 -3.37 0.04
CA LEU A 161 11.31 -4.81 0.25
C LEU A 161 11.29 -5.14 1.75
N ALA A 162 12.14 -4.50 2.55
CA ALA A 162 12.12 -4.65 4.01
C ALA A 162 10.76 -4.23 4.59
N ALA A 163 10.22 -3.11 4.14
CA ALA A 163 8.90 -2.65 4.57
C ALA A 163 7.79 -3.62 4.17
N LEU A 164 7.84 -4.19 2.97
CA LEU A 164 6.86 -5.17 2.51
C LEU A 164 6.99 -6.49 3.28
N THR A 165 8.21 -6.99 3.51
CA THR A 165 8.42 -8.25 4.25
C THR A 165 8.01 -8.11 5.70
N LEU A 166 8.32 -6.98 6.33
CA LEU A 166 7.93 -6.65 7.71
C LEU A 166 6.42 -6.35 7.82
N SER A 167 5.81 -5.71 6.81
CA SER A 167 4.38 -5.38 6.87
C SER A 167 3.46 -6.53 6.43
N SER A 168 3.87 -7.38 5.48
CA SER A 168 3.06 -8.52 5.03
C SER A 168 3.82 -9.49 4.12
N ALA A 169 4.52 -10.47 4.70
CA ALA A 169 5.16 -11.55 3.95
C ALA A 169 4.21 -12.27 2.97
N LYS A 170 2.90 -12.35 3.28
CA LYS A 170 1.88 -12.99 2.43
C LYS A 170 1.51 -12.19 1.17
N ARG A 171 2.03 -10.97 1.02
CA ARG A 171 1.80 -10.09 -0.14
C ARG A 171 3.01 -9.98 -1.06
N LEU A 172 4.11 -10.65 -0.71
CA LEU A 172 5.26 -10.73 -1.59
C LEU A 172 4.93 -11.48 -2.89
N ASP A 173 3.93 -12.37 -2.86
CA ASP A 173 3.47 -13.11 -4.03
C ASP A 173 2.96 -12.20 -5.17
N ILE A 174 2.12 -11.22 -4.88
CA ILE A 174 1.59 -10.28 -5.89
C ILE A 174 2.67 -9.34 -6.42
N ALA A 175 3.58 -8.86 -5.55
CA ALA A 175 4.70 -8.02 -5.95
C ALA A 175 5.64 -8.77 -6.91
N ILE A 176 6.06 -9.99 -6.54
CA ILE A 176 6.92 -10.84 -7.38
C ILE A 176 6.19 -11.21 -8.66
N GLY A 177 4.91 -11.61 -8.59
CA GLY A 177 4.11 -11.96 -9.77
C GLY A 177 4.06 -10.82 -10.78
N PHE A 178 3.85 -9.58 -10.31
CA PHE A 178 3.87 -8.40 -11.18
C PHE A 178 5.27 -8.12 -11.73
N LEU A 179 6.29 -8.03 -10.88
CA LEU A 179 7.66 -7.69 -11.31
C LEU A 179 8.24 -8.72 -12.28
N ALA A 180 8.04 -10.02 -12.02
CA ALA A 180 8.51 -11.09 -12.89
C ALA A 180 7.82 -11.05 -14.26
N THR A 181 6.48 -10.87 -14.27
CA THR A 181 5.73 -10.78 -15.53
C THR A 181 6.08 -9.53 -16.31
N PHE A 182 6.18 -8.39 -15.63
CA PHE A 182 6.56 -7.11 -16.23
C PHE A 182 7.97 -7.18 -16.83
N ALA A 183 8.94 -7.69 -16.07
CA ALA A 183 10.30 -7.92 -16.57
C ALA A 183 10.31 -8.88 -17.76
N ALA A 184 9.61 -10.02 -17.68
CA ALA A 184 9.57 -11.00 -18.76
C ALA A 184 9.05 -10.38 -20.07
N ILE A 185 7.99 -9.58 -20.03
CA ILE A 185 7.46 -8.90 -21.22
C ILE A 185 8.47 -7.89 -21.77
N LEU A 186 9.10 -7.08 -20.90
CA LEU A 186 10.09 -6.08 -21.33
C LEU A 186 11.32 -6.73 -21.99
N PHE A 187 11.86 -7.79 -21.38
CA PHE A 187 13.00 -8.52 -21.93
C PHE A 187 12.63 -9.27 -23.20
N ALA A 188 11.47 -9.94 -23.26
CA ALA A 188 10.99 -10.61 -24.46
C ALA A 188 10.86 -9.64 -25.64
N ARG A 189 10.27 -8.46 -25.40
CA ARG A 189 10.19 -7.39 -26.41
C ARG A 189 11.57 -6.93 -26.84
N ALA A 190 12.47 -6.67 -25.89
CA ALA A 190 13.81 -6.18 -26.21
C ALA A 190 14.59 -7.19 -27.07
N MET A 191 14.52 -8.48 -26.72
CA MET A 191 15.10 -9.56 -27.53
C MET A 191 14.46 -9.66 -28.91
N TRP A 192 13.13 -9.53 -29.01
CA TRP A 192 12.42 -9.61 -30.28
C TRP A 192 12.78 -8.44 -31.23
N LEU A 193 12.93 -7.23 -30.70
CA LEU A 193 13.24 -6.04 -31.50
C LEU A 193 14.75 -5.82 -31.71
N GLY A 194 15.62 -6.62 -31.06
CA GLY A 194 17.06 -6.39 -31.07
C GLY A 194 17.49 -5.14 -30.27
N ASP A 195 16.65 -4.69 -29.33
CA ASP A 195 16.93 -3.55 -28.46
C ASP A 195 18.10 -3.89 -27.49
N PRO A 196 18.98 -2.92 -27.16
CA PRO A 196 19.97 -3.11 -26.11
C PRO A 196 19.34 -3.49 -24.77
N MET A 197 19.90 -4.49 -24.07
CA MET A 197 19.40 -4.94 -22.76
C MET A 197 19.43 -3.84 -21.69
N ALA A 198 20.20 -2.77 -21.90
CA ALA A 198 20.17 -1.57 -21.08
C ALA A 198 18.77 -0.92 -21.00
N ILE A 199 17.95 -1.02 -22.05
CA ILE A 199 16.60 -0.44 -22.09
C ILE A 199 15.66 -1.09 -21.05
N PRO A 200 15.41 -2.41 -21.07
CA PRO A 200 14.57 -3.05 -20.05
C PRO A 200 15.19 -2.94 -18.64
N LEU A 201 16.52 -3.01 -18.50
CA LEU A 201 17.21 -2.78 -17.22
C LEU A 201 16.93 -1.39 -16.65
N HIS A 202 16.99 -0.35 -17.48
CA HIS A 202 16.70 1.02 -17.06
C HIS A 202 15.22 1.21 -16.70
N GLN A 203 14.29 0.57 -17.43
CA GLN A 203 12.87 0.62 -17.10
C GLN A 203 12.54 -0.06 -15.77
N LEU A 204 13.18 -1.21 -15.50
CA LEU A 204 13.11 -1.88 -14.19
C LEU A 204 13.79 -1.07 -13.09
N SER A 205 14.68 -0.14 -13.46
CA SER A 205 15.36 0.77 -12.57
C SER A 205 14.57 2.05 -12.25
N SER A 206 13.24 1.99 -12.27
CA SER A 206 12.40 3.15 -11.93
C SER A 206 11.97 3.15 -10.46
N GLY A 207 12.23 4.25 -9.74
CA GLY A 207 11.70 4.44 -8.38
C GLY A 207 10.17 4.45 -8.32
N SER A 208 9.49 4.86 -9.40
CA SER A 208 8.03 4.80 -9.47
C SER A 208 7.50 3.36 -9.54
N LEU A 209 8.22 2.48 -10.25
CA LEU A 209 7.91 1.04 -10.35
C LEU A 209 8.05 0.36 -8.99
N LEU A 210 9.07 0.73 -8.22
CA LEU A 210 9.27 0.26 -6.85
C LEU A 210 8.10 0.63 -5.95
N ILE A 211 7.73 1.91 -5.88
CA ILE A 211 6.67 2.34 -4.96
C ILE A 211 5.36 1.67 -5.34
N PHE A 212 5.10 1.57 -6.64
CA PHE A 212 3.96 0.84 -7.17
C PHE A 212 3.97 -0.64 -6.72
N ALA A 213 5.07 -1.36 -6.95
CA ALA A 213 5.16 -2.79 -6.70
C ALA A 213 5.09 -3.15 -5.20
N PHE A 214 5.64 -2.31 -4.32
CA PHE A 214 5.75 -2.61 -2.89
C PHE A 214 4.70 -1.94 -2.01
N PHE A 215 4.06 -0.85 -2.45
CA PHE A 215 3.07 -0.12 -1.65
C PHE A 215 1.69 0.04 -2.30
N MET A 216 1.56 -0.15 -3.62
CA MET A 216 0.27 0.01 -4.30
C MET A 216 -0.36 -1.33 -4.67
N ILE A 217 0.31 -2.13 -5.49
CA ILE A 217 -0.24 -3.43 -5.94
C ILE A 217 -0.26 -4.48 -4.82
N THR A 218 0.43 -4.23 -3.71
CA THR A 218 0.45 -5.09 -2.52
C THR A 218 -0.58 -4.68 -1.47
N ASP A 219 -1.31 -3.57 -1.67
CA ASP A 219 -2.32 -3.13 -0.71
C ASP A 219 -3.37 -4.24 -0.52
N PRO A 220 -3.42 -4.85 0.68
CA PRO A 220 -4.24 -6.03 0.91
C PRO A 220 -5.74 -5.73 0.87
N ARG A 221 -6.14 -4.45 0.89
CA ARG A 221 -7.54 -4.06 0.88
C ARG A 221 -8.12 -3.83 -0.53
N SER A 222 -7.28 -3.60 -1.53
CA SER A 222 -7.68 -3.38 -2.93
C SER A 222 -7.31 -4.54 -3.88
N THR A 223 -6.66 -5.58 -3.36
CA THR A 223 -6.18 -6.75 -4.12
C THR A 223 -6.99 -8.01 -3.82
N PRO A 224 -6.97 -9.04 -4.70
CA PRO A 224 -7.68 -10.29 -4.45
C PRO A 224 -7.21 -11.02 -3.17
N ASP A 225 -8.13 -11.71 -2.51
CA ASP A 225 -7.87 -12.41 -1.26
C ASP A 225 -7.14 -13.75 -1.47
N SER A 226 -7.40 -14.45 -2.57
CA SER A 226 -6.72 -15.72 -2.91
C SER A 226 -5.35 -15.49 -3.54
N ARG A 227 -4.40 -16.40 -3.28
CA ARG A 227 -3.04 -16.34 -3.87
C ARG A 227 -3.09 -16.44 -5.39
N VAL A 228 -3.87 -17.37 -5.93
CA VAL A 228 -4.06 -17.53 -7.37
C VAL A 228 -4.69 -16.27 -7.97
N GLY A 229 -5.73 -15.72 -7.35
CA GLY A 229 -6.35 -14.48 -7.79
C GLY A 229 -5.37 -13.31 -7.81
N ARG A 230 -4.50 -13.20 -6.80
CA ARG A 230 -3.43 -12.19 -6.75
C ARG A 230 -2.44 -12.32 -7.90
N ILE A 231 -1.98 -13.54 -8.23
CA ILE A 231 -1.02 -13.75 -9.32
C ILE A 231 -1.68 -13.45 -10.68
N LEU A 232 -2.91 -13.93 -10.92
CA LEU A 232 -3.65 -13.63 -12.15
C LEU A 232 -3.86 -12.11 -12.32
N PHE A 233 -4.23 -11.44 -11.23
CA PHE A 233 -4.38 -9.98 -11.21
C PHE A 233 -3.05 -9.26 -11.51
N ALA A 234 -1.95 -9.70 -10.89
CA ALA A 234 -0.62 -9.15 -11.11
C ALA A 234 -0.19 -9.26 -12.58
N MET A 235 -0.42 -10.42 -13.21
CA MET A 235 -0.13 -10.66 -14.62
C MET A 235 -0.96 -9.77 -15.53
N ALA A 236 -2.26 -9.63 -15.26
CA ALA A 236 -3.15 -8.75 -16.02
C ALA A 236 -2.72 -7.28 -15.92
N VAL A 237 -2.36 -6.82 -14.71
CA VAL A 237 -1.84 -5.47 -14.48
C VAL A 237 -0.51 -5.25 -15.20
N ALA A 238 0.41 -6.21 -15.17
CA ALA A 238 1.68 -6.14 -15.91
C ALA A 238 1.46 -6.09 -17.44
N GLY A 239 0.56 -6.92 -17.97
CA GLY A 239 0.20 -6.92 -19.38
C GLY A 239 -0.41 -5.60 -19.84
N LEU A 240 -1.37 -5.06 -19.08
CA LEU A 240 -1.96 -3.77 -19.43
C LEU A 240 -0.98 -2.60 -19.25
N ALA A 241 -0.13 -2.64 -18.22
CA ALA A 241 0.91 -1.62 -18.01
C ALA A 241 1.91 -1.60 -19.17
N THR A 242 2.38 -2.77 -19.61
CA THR A 242 3.29 -2.87 -20.77
C THR A 242 2.61 -2.44 -22.05
N TRP A 243 1.32 -2.78 -22.26
CA TRP A 243 0.55 -2.25 -23.38
C TRP A 243 0.48 -0.71 -23.36
N PHE A 244 0.21 -0.10 -22.20
CA PHE A 244 0.21 1.36 -22.04
C PHE A 244 1.58 2.01 -22.33
N ILE A 245 2.69 1.33 -22.01
CA ILE A 245 4.04 1.79 -22.31
C ILE A 245 4.32 1.72 -23.81
N ILE A 246 4.00 0.57 -24.43
CA ILE A 246 4.43 0.27 -25.80
C ILE A 246 3.52 0.93 -26.84
N GLY A 247 2.20 0.88 -26.63
CA GLY A 247 1.22 1.38 -27.59
C GLY A 247 1.06 2.91 -27.50
N PRO A 248 0.33 3.41 -26.49
CA PRO A 248 0.03 4.84 -26.37
C PRO A 248 1.14 5.66 -25.68
N ASN A 249 2.29 5.06 -25.33
CA ASN A 249 3.43 5.72 -24.67
C ASN A 249 3.04 6.53 -23.42
N GLN A 250 2.20 5.94 -22.58
CA GLN A 250 1.65 6.60 -21.40
C GLN A 250 2.64 6.61 -20.24
N ARG A 251 2.84 7.78 -19.66
CA ARG A 251 3.59 7.94 -18.41
C ARG A 251 2.75 7.44 -17.25
N GLY A 252 3.37 6.84 -16.23
CA GLY A 252 2.63 6.28 -15.08
C GLY A 252 1.78 5.04 -15.40
N ALA A 253 2.10 4.33 -16.49
CA ALA A 253 1.37 3.17 -16.99
C ALA A 253 1.02 2.09 -15.93
N PRO A 254 1.91 1.69 -14.99
CA PRO A 254 1.54 0.73 -13.95
C PRO A 254 0.37 1.21 -13.07
N LEU A 255 0.32 2.50 -12.72
CA LEU A 255 -0.76 3.07 -11.94
C LEU A 255 -2.06 3.06 -12.73
N MET A 256 -2.02 3.48 -14.00
CA MET A 256 -3.19 3.46 -14.88
C MET A 256 -3.75 2.04 -15.04
N ALA A 257 -2.88 1.04 -15.21
CA ALA A 257 -3.27 -0.36 -15.31
C ALA A 257 -3.94 -0.87 -14.02
N LEU A 258 -3.37 -0.58 -12.85
CA LEU A 258 -3.94 -0.97 -11.57
C LEU A 258 -5.30 -0.29 -11.32
N ALA A 259 -5.42 0.99 -11.64
CA ALA A 259 -6.68 1.72 -11.53
C ALA A 259 -7.76 1.15 -12.47
N ALA A 260 -7.43 0.91 -13.75
CA ALA A 260 -8.35 0.37 -14.74
C ALA A 260 -8.84 -1.04 -14.37
N LEU A 261 -7.95 -1.88 -13.87
CA LEU A 261 -8.28 -3.27 -13.53
C LEU A 261 -8.81 -3.44 -12.12
N GLY A 262 -8.94 -2.39 -11.30
CA GLY A 262 -9.42 -2.51 -9.91
C GLY A 262 -10.76 -3.24 -9.76
N LEU A 263 -11.65 -3.13 -10.75
CA LEU A 263 -12.93 -3.85 -10.79
C LEU A 263 -12.80 -5.37 -11.00
N LEU A 264 -11.64 -5.87 -11.44
CA LEU A 264 -11.37 -7.31 -11.51
C LEU A 264 -11.20 -7.92 -10.12
N THR A 265 -10.76 -7.17 -9.11
CA THR A 265 -10.59 -7.67 -7.73
C THR A 265 -11.86 -8.35 -7.19
N PRO A 266 -13.03 -7.70 -7.15
CA PRO A 266 -14.26 -8.34 -6.65
C PRO A 266 -14.74 -9.50 -7.54
N LEU A 267 -14.43 -9.50 -8.84
CA LEU A 267 -14.76 -10.62 -9.74
C LEU A 267 -13.88 -11.84 -9.42
N LEU A 268 -12.58 -11.63 -9.22
CA LEU A 268 -11.64 -12.67 -8.81
C LEU A 268 -11.93 -13.18 -7.40
N ASP A 269 -12.33 -12.32 -6.46
CA ASP A 269 -12.74 -12.75 -5.11
C ASP A 269 -14.03 -13.59 -5.14
N ARG A 270 -14.91 -13.36 -6.13
CA ARG A 270 -16.10 -14.20 -6.35
C ARG A 270 -15.75 -15.53 -7.01
N ALA A 271 -14.84 -15.54 -7.99
CA ALA A 271 -14.45 -16.73 -8.72
C ALA A 271 -13.48 -17.64 -7.94
N LEU A 272 -12.63 -17.05 -7.10
CA LEU A 272 -11.60 -17.72 -6.31
C LEU A 272 -11.69 -17.29 -4.83
N PRO A 273 -12.71 -17.76 -4.08
CA PRO A 273 -12.94 -17.34 -2.70
C PRO A 273 -11.77 -17.68 -1.78
N ALA A 274 -11.44 -16.77 -0.85
CA ALA A 274 -10.45 -16.99 0.19
C ALA A 274 -10.78 -16.16 1.44
N ARG A 275 -10.06 -16.41 2.54
CA ARG A 275 -10.23 -15.62 3.76
C ARG A 275 -9.82 -14.17 3.52
N ARG A 276 -10.76 -13.27 3.79
CA ARG A 276 -10.56 -11.82 3.65
C ARG A 276 -9.44 -11.32 4.56
N PHE A 277 -8.63 -10.41 4.03
CA PHE A 277 -7.62 -9.74 4.85
C PHE A 277 -8.23 -8.71 5.80
N GLU A 278 -7.78 -8.80 7.05
CA GLU A 278 -8.11 -7.88 8.13
C GLU A 278 -6.81 -7.39 8.77
N TRP A 279 -6.74 -6.09 9.01
CA TRP A 279 -5.65 -5.54 9.82
C TRP A 279 -5.79 -6.08 11.24
N PRO A 280 -4.67 -6.44 11.92
CA PRO A 280 -4.70 -6.76 13.34
C PRO A 280 -5.38 -5.59 14.06
N ARG A 281 -6.56 -5.82 14.61
CA ARG A 281 -7.10 -4.91 15.62
C ARG A 281 -6.23 -5.18 16.83
N GLY A 282 -5.52 -4.17 17.31
CA GLY A 282 -4.77 -4.28 18.57
C GLY A 282 -5.66 -5.04 19.54
N THR A 283 -5.16 -6.16 20.04
CA THR A 283 -5.90 -7.04 20.94
C THR A 283 -6.58 -6.13 21.97
N PRO A 284 -7.91 -6.19 22.18
CA PRO A 284 -8.41 -5.77 23.47
C PRO A 284 -7.51 -6.50 24.47
N ALA A 285 -6.93 -5.78 25.44
CA ALA A 285 -6.24 -6.44 26.53
C ALA A 285 -7.11 -7.63 26.93
N PRO A 286 -6.57 -8.86 27.03
CA PRO A 286 -7.37 -10.00 27.41
C PRO A 286 -8.17 -9.54 28.61
N ASP A 287 -9.49 -9.58 28.48
CA ASP A 287 -10.39 -9.25 29.57
C ASP A 287 -9.80 -9.99 30.77
N ARG A 288 -9.49 -9.28 31.86
CA ARG A 288 -8.97 -9.92 33.07
C ARG A 288 -10.12 -10.75 33.63
N ALA A 289 -10.47 -11.85 32.96
CA ALA A 289 -11.08 -13.00 33.55
C ALA A 289 -10.11 -13.36 34.67
N ARG A 290 -10.48 -12.92 35.88
CA ARG A 290 -9.83 -13.36 37.10
C ARG A 290 -9.74 -14.87 36.96
N PRO A 291 -8.56 -15.49 37.10
CA PRO A 291 -8.51 -16.93 37.18
C PRO A 291 -9.41 -17.30 38.35
N ILE A 292 -10.55 -17.92 38.07
CA ILE A 292 -11.30 -18.65 39.08
C ILE A 292 -10.38 -19.82 39.39
N PHE A 293 -9.52 -19.63 40.39
CA PHE A 293 -8.86 -20.74 41.05
C PHE A 293 -9.97 -21.51 41.76
N THR A 294 -10.58 -22.47 41.05
CA THR A 294 -11.20 -23.61 41.73
C THR A 294 -10.06 -24.34 42.42
N LEU A 295 -9.93 -24.13 43.72
CA LEU A 295 -9.13 -24.98 44.58
C LEU A 295 -9.67 -26.40 44.44
N SER A 296 -8.98 -27.26 43.69
CA SER A 296 -9.17 -28.70 43.81
C SER A 296 -8.85 -29.07 45.26
N PRO A 297 -9.76 -29.71 46.01
CA PRO A 297 -9.43 -30.19 47.34
C PRO A 297 -8.30 -31.22 47.22
N LEU A 298 -7.20 -30.96 47.93
CA LEU A 298 -6.10 -31.89 48.10
C LEU A 298 -6.67 -33.21 48.64
N LYS A 299 -6.49 -34.31 47.89
CA LYS A 299 -6.74 -35.65 48.41
C LYS A 299 -5.83 -35.85 49.64
N PRO A 300 -6.38 -36.19 50.81
CA PRO A 300 -5.55 -36.51 51.97
C PRO A 300 -4.75 -37.77 51.68
N TRP A 301 -3.48 -37.73 52.07
CA TRP A 301 -2.55 -38.85 52.03
C TRP A 301 -3.07 -40.06 52.81
N GLY A 302 -2.83 -41.26 52.26
CA GLY A 302 -2.99 -42.55 52.93
C GLY A 302 -3.19 -43.65 51.88
N THR A 303 -2.55 -44.81 51.92
CA THR A 303 -1.64 -45.44 52.89
C THR A 303 -0.82 -46.48 52.12
N LYS A 304 0.39 -46.77 52.60
CA LYS A 304 1.14 -47.98 52.25
C LYS A 304 0.29 -49.21 52.63
N GLU A 305 0.32 -50.27 51.82
CA GLU A 305 0.62 -51.64 52.27
C GLU A 305 0.51 -52.66 51.12
N THR A 306 1.49 -53.58 51.13
CA THR A 306 1.71 -54.83 50.36
C THR A 306 1.91 -54.76 48.86
#